data_AF-A0A2V6U5Y7-F1
#
_entry.id   AF-A0A2V6U5Y7-F1
#
_cell.length_a   1.000
_cell.length_b   1.000
_cell.length_c   1.000
_cell.angle_alpha   90.00
_cell.angle_beta   90.00
_cell.angle_gamma   90.00
#
_symmetry.space_group_name_H-M   'P 1'
#
loop_
_entity.id
_entity.type
_entity.pdbx_description
1 polymer ?
#
loop_
_entity_poly.entity_id
_entity_poly.type
_entity_poly.pdbx_seq_one_letter_code
_entity_poly.pdbx_strand_id
1 'polypeptide(L)' 'GEIAPAPRGAGGFGYDPVFFYPPLGRTFGELTDREREDVSHRALAARAARALLSG' A
#
# COMPACT_ATOMS: atom_id res chain seq x y z
N GLY A 1 1.69 8.46 4.45
CA GLY A 1 1.93 7.38 5.43
C GLY A 1 2.92 7.88 6.44
N GLU A 2 3.01 7.18 7.56
CA GLU A 2 3.95 7.46 8.65
C GLU A 2 4.87 6.25 8.85
N ILE A 3 5.92 6.40 9.64
CA ILE A 3 6.79 5.26 10.01
C ILE A 3 6.36 4.74 11.37
N ALA A 4 5.97 3.47 11.43
CA ALA A 4 5.62 2.80 12.67
C ALA A 4 6.86 2.62 13.57
N PRO A 5 6.70 2.69 14.91
CA PRO A 5 7.81 2.53 15.84
C PRO A 5 8.37 1.09 15.88
N ALA A 6 7.62 0.12 15.38
CA ALA A 6 8.04 -1.27 15.24
C ALA A 6 7.36 -1.90 14.01
N PRO A 7 8.03 -2.88 13.34
CA PRO A 7 7.45 -3.58 12.20
C PRO A 7 6.22 -4.40 12.62
N ARG A 8 5.18 -4.41 11.79
CA ARG A 8 3.97 -5.22 11.94
C ARG A 8 3.55 -5.85 10.62
N GLY A 9 2.96 -7.04 10.70
CA GLY A 9 2.52 -7.82 9.55
C GLY A 9 3.65 -8.61 8.88
N ALA A 10 3.28 -9.68 8.17
CA ALA A 10 4.20 -10.59 7.49
C ALA A 10 4.08 -10.52 5.95
N GLY A 11 3.15 -9.71 5.43
CA GLY A 11 2.94 -9.52 4.00
C GLY A 11 3.77 -8.37 3.44
N GLY A 12 3.69 -8.20 2.12
CA GLY A 12 4.41 -7.13 1.42
C GLY A 12 5.90 -7.40 1.28
N PHE A 13 6.67 -6.34 1.05
CA PHE A 13 8.13 -6.38 0.91
C PHE A 13 8.78 -5.06 1.36
N GLY A 14 10.09 -5.10 1.63
CA GLY A 14 10.86 -3.89 1.98
C GLY A 14 10.30 -3.17 3.21
N TYR A 15 9.85 -1.93 3.02
CA TYR A 15 9.35 -1.06 4.09
C TYR A 15 7.89 -1.30 4.47
N ASP A 16 7.18 -2.21 3.79
CA ASP A 16 5.76 -2.46 4.04
C ASP A 16 5.45 -2.71 5.53
N PRO A 17 6.24 -3.51 6.29
CA PRO A 17 5.96 -3.73 7.72
C PRO A 17 6.10 -2.50 8.61
N VAL A 18 6.78 -1.43 8.17
CA VAL A 18 6.95 -0.19 8.94
C VAL A 18 6.22 1.01 8.35
N PHE A 19 5.71 0.91 7.12
CA PHE A 19 4.98 2.00 6.49
C PHE A 19 3.52 1.98 6.96
N PHE A 20 3.20 2.85 7.92
CA PHE A 20 1.89 2.99 8.53
C PHE A 20 0.93 3.79 7.65
N TYR A 21 -0.30 3.28 7.50
CA TYR A 21 -1.39 3.94 6.81
C TYR A 21 -2.50 4.31 7.80
N PRO A 22 -2.53 5.59 8.27
CA PRO A 22 -3.50 6.03 9.27
C PRO A 22 -4.97 5.74 8.93
N PRO A 23 -5.44 5.86 7.67
CA PRO A 23 -6.85 5.58 7.35
C PRO A 23 -7.30 4.14 7.64
N LEU A 24 -6.37 3.17 7.70
CA LEU A 24 -6.68 1.77 8.08
C LEU A 24 -6.09 1.37 9.43
N GLY A 25 -5.38 2.28 10.12
CA GLY A 25 -4.71 1.98 11.39
C GLY A 25 -3.71 0.82 11.32
N ARG A 26 -3.15 0.52 10.13
CA ARG A 26 -2.34 -0.67 9.85
C ARG A 26 -1.10 -0.30 9.04
N THR A 27 -0.04 -1.09 9.16
CA THR A 27 1.10 -1.01 8.23
C THR A 27 0.76 -1.67 6.91
N PHE A 28 1.47 -1.34 5.84
CA PHE A 28 1.28 -1.99 4.55
C PHE A 28 1.60 -3.49 4.59
N GLY A 29 2.47 -3.92 5.52
CA GLY A 29 2.78 -5.34 5.75
C GLY A 29 1.65 -6.11 6.42
N GLU A 30 0.68 -5.41 7.03
CA GLU A 30 -0.54 -6.00 7.58
C GLU A 30 -1.65 -6.14 6.52
N LEU A 31 -1.57 -5.44 5.38
CA LEU A 31 -2.64 -5.40 4.37
C LEU A 31 -2.66 -6.65 3.48
N THR A 32 -3.87 -7.13 3.19
CA THR A 32 -4.09 -8.12 2.12
C THR A 32 -3.75 -7.54 0.75
N ASP A 33 -3.52 -8.38 -0.25
CA ASP A 33 -3.25 -7.91 -1.62
C ASP A 33 -4.38 -7.04 -2.17
N ARG A 34 -5.64 -7.41 -1.87
CA ARG A 34 -6.83 -6.65 -2.27
C ARG A 34 -6.84 -5.25 -1.63
N GLU A 35 -6.68 -5.16 -0.31
CA GLU A 35 -6.64 -3.87 0.39
C GLU A 35 -5.51 -2.99 -0.14
N ARG A 36 -4.34 -3.59 -0.44
CA ARG A 36 -3.18 -2.89 -1.00
C ARG A 36 -3.45 -2.39 -2.42
N GLU A 37 -4.16 -3.16 -3.24
CA GLU A 37 -4.53 -2.75 -4.60
C GLU A 37 -5.52 -1.57 -4.60
N ASP A 38 -6.37 -1.47 -3.59
CA ASP A 38 -7.31 -0.35 -3.47
C ASP A 38 -6.56 0.97 -3.19
N VAL A 39 -5.58 0.95 -2.27
CA VAL A 39 -4.98 2.19 -1.71
C VAL A 39 -3.53 2.47 -2.10
N SER A 40 -2.78 1.50 -2.65
CA SER A 40 -1.34 1.72 -2.90
C SER A 40 -1.08 2.76 -3.99
N HIS A 41 0.00 3.53 -3.79
CA HIS A 41 0.51 4.49 -4.77
C HIS A 41 0.73 3.84 -6.14
N ARG A 42 1.22 2.60 -6.16
CA ARG A 42 1.47 1.82 -7.38
C ARG A 42 0.16 1.52 -8.11
N ALA A 43 -0.87 1.05 -7.41
CA ALA A 43 -2.15 0.74 -8.04
C ALA A 43 -2.84 2.01 -8.56
N LEU A 44 -2.80 3.11 -7.80
CA LEU A 44 -3.30 4.42 -8.25
C LEU A 44 -2.59 4.90 -9.53
N ALA A 45 -1.27 4.83 -9.56
CA ALA A 45 -0.48 5.21 -10.75
C ALA A 45 -0.78 4.29 -11.94
N ALA A 46 -0.90 2.98 -11.73
CA ALA A 46 -1.23 2.02 -12.78
C ALA A 46 -2.63 2.28 -13.37
N ARG A 47 -3.63 2.61 -12.53
CA ARG A 47 -4.97 3.00 -12.99
C ARG A 47 -4.93 4.28 -13.84
N ALA A 48 -4.17 5.28 -13.42
CA ALA A 48 -3.98 6.51 -14.17
C ALA A 48 -3.28 6.26 -15.52
N ALA A 49 -2.20 5.46 -15.52
CA ALA A 49 -1.49 5.08 -16.74
C ALA A 49 -2.40 4.31 -17.70
N ARG A 50 -3.21 3.36 -17.20
CA ARG A 50 -4.17 2.62 -18.01
C ARG A 50 -5.18 3.54 -18.71
N ALA A 51 -5.67 4.56 -18.01
CA ALA A 51 -6.61 5.53 -18.60
C ALA A 51 -6.00 6.29 -19.78
N LEU A 52 -4.71 6.65 -19.71
CA LEU A 52 -3.98 7.31 -20.80
C LEU A 52 -3.72 6.38 -21.99
N LEU A 53 -3.46 5.09 -21.73
CA LEU A 53 -3.15 4.11 -22.78
C LEU A 53 -4.38 3.49 -23.46
N SER A 54 -5.58 3.73 -22.92
CA SER A 54 -6.83 3.15 -23.45
C SER A 54 -7.58 4.10 -24.40
N GLY A 55 -6.99 5.24 -24.76
CA GLY A 55 -7.48 6.16 -25.80
C GLY A 55 -6.69 6.01 -27.08
#